data_AF-F4FYK9-F1
#
_entry.id   AF-F4FYK9-F1
#
_cell.length_a   1.000
_cell.length_b   1.000
_cell.length_c   1.000
_cell.angle_alpha   90.00
_cell.angle_beta   90.00
_cell.angle_gamma   90.00
#
_symmetry.space_group_name_H-M   'P 1'
#
loop_
_entity.id
_entity.type
_entity.pdbx_description
1 polymer ?
#
loop_
_entity_poly.entity_id
_entity_poly.type
_entity_poly.pdbx_seq_one_letter_code
_entity_poly.pdbx_strand_id
1 'polypeptide(L)'
;MKDWQVAGVSLLLILLPVIPSLADSFFAFIGTTVVGLMIVLYLFWTYKPWTSKDNSIVSLYFTGIFSFGLALGVFFVLPLHPRPFGIVSLIESIPFFISFFFATKDIWRSLFKKEILYLADGYFAFVLTILIGAIIGKFLHNFYELIILYTGFLTMGFILMMYFRK
;
A
#
# COMPACT_ATOMS: atom_id res chain seq x y z
N MET A 1 -8.68 9.00 -19.42
CA MET A 1 -7.38 9.67 -19.62
C MET A 1 -6.63 8.95 -20.72
N LYS A 2 -5.72 9.61 -21.44
CA LYS A 2 -4.83 8.94 -22.41
C LYS A 2 -3.69 8.25 -21.66
N ASP A 3 -3.15 7.15 -22.20
CA ASP A 3 -2.15 6.31 -21.51
C ASP A 3 -0.91 7.09 -21.05
N TRP A 4 -0.39 8.00 -21.89
CA TRP A 4 0.75 8.83 -21.52
C TRP A 4 0.46 9.78 -20.35
N GLN A 5 -0.79 10.22 -20.18
CA GLN A 5 -1.19 11.05 -19.04
C GLN A 5 -1.24 10.22 -17.76
N VAL A 6 -1.72 8.98 -17.85
CA VAL A 6 -1.74 8.04 -16.73
C VAL A 6 -0.30 7.75 -16.29
N ALA A 7 0.59 7.44 -17.23
CA ALA A 7 2.01 7.23 -16.95
C ALA A 7 2.68 8.47 -16.34
N GLY A 8 2.44 9.65 -16.89
CA GLY A 8 3.01 10.91 -16.40
C GLY A 8 2.55 11.25 -14.98
N VAL A 9 1.25 11.12 -14.70
CA VAL A 9 0.71 11.33 -13.34
C VAL A 9 1.26 10.28 -12.38
N SER A 10 1.34 9.01 -12.79
CA SER A 10 1.87 7.94 -11.95
C SER A 10 3.32 8.17 -11.56
N LEU A 11 4.16 8.56 -12.53
CA LEU A 11 5.56 8.91 -12.29
C LEU A 11 5.67 10.09 -11.33
N LEU A 12 4.89 11.14 -11.55
CA LEU A 12 4.85 12.32 -10.68
C LEU A 12 4.51 11.94 -9.23
N LEU A 13 3.44 11.14 -9.04
CA LEU A 13 2.99 10.72 -7.71
C LEU A 13 4.02 9.86 -6.96
N ILE A 14 4.91 9.16 -7.66
CA ILE A 14 6.03 8.44 -7.04
C ILE A 14 7.18 9.40 -6.72
N LEU A 15 7.53 10.28 -7.65
CA LEU A 15 8.69 11.15 -7.50
C LEU A 15 8.51 12.23 -6.43
N LEU A 16 7.30 12.75 -6.26
CA LEU A 16 6.98 13.79 -5.27
C LEU A 16 7.42 13.42 -3.84
N PRO A 17 7.09 12.23 -3.29
CA PRO A 17 7.62 11.78 -2.00
C PRO A 17 9.09 11.32 -2.06
N VAL A 18 9.51 10.65 -3.14
CA VAL A 18 10.83 10.00 -3.18
C VAL A 18 11.98 10.99 -3.25
N ILE A 19 11.91 12.01 -4.11
CA ILE A 19 12.98 12.99 -4.30
C ILE A 19 13.36 13.72 -2.99
N PRO A 20 12.42 14.33 -2.25
CA PRO A 20 12.76 15.00 -1.00
C PRO A 20 13.18 14.05 0.11
N SER A 21 12.69 12.81 0.13
CA SER A 21 13.17 11.76 1.03
C SER A 21 14.64 11.40 0.75
N LEU A 22 15.05 11.28 -0.51
CA LEU A 22 16.45 11.05 -0.88
C LEU A 22 17.36 12.23 -0.49
N ALA A 23 16.81 13.45 -0.50
CA ALA A 23 17.50 14.66 -0.06
C ALA A 23 17.43 14.88 1.46
N ASP A 24 16.84 13.96 2.23
CA ASP A 24 16.60 14.05 3.68
C ASP A 24 15.96 15.39 4.12
N SER A 25 15.04 15.91 3.30
CA SER A 25 14.39 17.19 3.55
C SER A 25 12.93 17.00 3.95
N PHE A 26 12.68 16.99 5.27
CA PHE A 26 11.33 16.77 5.79
C PHE A 26 10.31 17.84 5.38
N PHE A 27 10.71 19.12 5.37
CA PHE A 27 9.81 20.20 4.94
C PHE A 27 9.50 20.13 3.44
N ALA A 28 10.50 19.80 2.61
CA ALA A 28 10.26 19.58 1.19
C ALA A 28 9.37 18.36 0.97
N PHE A 29 9.56 17.30 1.77
CA PHE A 29 8.70 16.11 1.75
C PHE A 29 7.24 16.48 2.02
N ILE A 30 6.94 17.16 3.13
CA ILE A 30 5.57 17.64 3.40
C ILE A 30 5.03 18.45 2.22
N GLY A 31 5.80 19.41 1.72
CA GLY A 31 5.35 20.29 0.65
C GLY A 31 4.97 19.54 -0.63
N THR A 32 5.82 18.61 -1.07
CA THR A 32 5.59 17.85 -2.31
C THR A 32 4.53 16.77 -2.13
N THR A 33 4.46 16.12 -0.96
CA THR A 33 3.47 15.07 -0.71
C THR A 33 2.07 15.65 -0.53
N VAL A 34 1.92 16.85 0.05
CA VAL A 34 0.64 17.58 0.06
C VAL A 34 0.15 17.88 -1.36
N VAL A 35 1.05 18.26 -2.28
CA VAL A 35 0.70 18.44 -3.70
C VAL A 35 0.25 17.11 -4.32
N GLY A 36 0.98 16.03 -4.05
CA GLY A 36 0.60 14.67 -4.49
C GLY A 36 -0.77 14.26 -3.95
N LEU A 37 -1.04 14.51 -2.67
CA LEU A 37 -2.31 14.25 -2.01
C LEU A 37 -3.45 15.04 -2.66
N MET A 38 -3.25 16.31 -2.99
CA MET A 38 -4.27 17.12 -3.68
C MET A 38 -4.64 16.52 -5.05
N ILE A 39 -3.65 16.07 -5.82
CA ILE A 39 -3.87 15.41 -7.11
C ILE A 39 -4.66 14.11 -6.89
N VAL A 40 -4.27 13.31 -5.91
CA VAL A 40 -4.93 12.05 -5.58
C VAL A 40 -6.36 12.28 -5.11
N LEU A 41 -6.61 13.27 -4.26
CA LEU A 41 -7.95 13.63 -3.79
C LEU A 41 -8.84 14.11 -4.95
N TYR A 42 -8.28 14.89 -5.88
CA TYR A 42 -8.99 15.29 -7.09
C TYR A 42 -9.40 14.06 -7.93
N LEU A 43 -8.49 13.12 -8.17
CA LEU A 43 -8.79 11.91 -8.93
C LEU A 43 -9.77 10.99 -8.17
N PHE A 44 -9.59 10.84 -6.86
CA PHE A 44 -10.48 10.09 -5.98
C PHE A 44 -11.91 10.64 -6.03
N TRP A 45 -12.08 11.97 -5.99
CA TRP A 45 -13.38 12.61 -6.09
C TRP A 45 -13.97 12.58 -7.50
N THR A 46 -13.11 12.56 -8.52
CA THR A 46 -13.55 12.45 -9.93
C THR A 46 -14.10 11.06 -10.22
N TYR A 47 -13.36 10.02 -9.84
CA TYR A 47 -13.77 8.64 -10.10
C TYR A 47 -14.82 8.15 -9.09
N LYS A 48 -14.84 8.64 -7.84
CA LYS A 48 -15.81 8.26 -6.80
C LYS A 48 -15.89 6.75 -6.59
N PRO A 49 -14.96 6.14 -5.84
CA PRO A 49 -14.85 4.68 -5.73
C PRO A 49 -16.10 3.96 -5.20
N TRP A 50 -17.04 4.67 -4.56
CA TRP A 50 -18.31 4.10 -4.11
C TRP A 50 -19.36 3.93 -5.21
N THR A 51 -19.18 4.51 -6.39
CA THR A 51 -20.21 4.55 -7.45
C THR A 51 -20.23 3.32 -8.35
N SER A 52 -19.06 2.80 -8.75
CA SER A 52 -18.95 1.61 -9.60
C SER A 52 -17.66 0.84 -9.32
N LYS A 53 -17.61 -0.43 -9.74
CA LYS A 53 -16.42 -1.28 -9.57
C LYS A 53 -15.24 -0.80 -10.44
N ASP A 54 -15.50 -0.37 -11.66
CA ASP A 54 -14.45 0.16 -12.53
C ASP A 54 -13.87 1.44 -11.94
N ASN A 55 -14.72 2.31 -11.40
CA ASN A 55 -14.30 3.53 -10.72
C ASN A 55 -13.48 3.23 -9.45
N SER A 56 -13.83 2.18 -8.71
CA SER A 56 -13.07 1.80 -7.51
C SER A 56 -11.69 1.26 -7.86
N ILE A 57 -11.56 0.50 -8.96
CA ILE A 57 -10.27 0.02 -9.47
C ILE A 57 -9.39 1.20 -9.94
N VAL A 58 -9.95 2.13 -10.72
CA VAL A 58 -9.21 3.30 -11.20
C VAL A 58 -8.79 4.22 -10.05
N SER A 59 -9.68 4.44 -9.08
CA SER A 59 -9.35 5.20 -7.86
C SER A 59 -8.26 4.52 -7.03
N LEU A 60 -8.34 3.19 -6.88
CA LEU A 60 -7.33 2.39 -6.18
C LEU A 60 -5.97 2.47 -6.87
N TYR A 61 -5.93 2.48 -8.20
CA TYR A 61 -4.69 2.62 -8.95
C TYR A 61 -3.93 3.91 -8.58
N PHE A 62 -4.57 5.08 -8.70
CA PHE A 62 -3.89 6.36 -8.43
C PHE A 62 -3.57 6.56 -6.95
N THR A 63 -4.50 6.23 -6.06
CA THR A 63 -4.26 6.30 -4.61
C THR A 63 -3.17 5.31 -4.16
N GLY A 64 -3.13 4.12 -4.77
CA GLY A 64 -2.13 3.10 -4.52
C GLY A 64 -0.74 3.48 -5.00
N ILE A 65 -0.61 4.07 -6.19
CA ILE A 65 0.68 4.56 -6.69
C ILE A 65 1.27 5.64 -5.79
N PHE A 66 0.43 6.57 -5.34
CA PHE A 66 0.88 7.60 -4.41
C PHE A 66 1.29 7.01 -3.05
N SER A 67 0.48 6.10 -2.49
CA SER A 67 0.83 5.39 -1.25
C SER A 67 2.12 4.57 -1.38
N PHE A 68 2.36 3.97 -2.54
CA PHE A 68 3.63 3.31 -2.87
C PHE A 68 4.80 4.30 -2.89
N GLY A 69 4.63 5.47 -3.52
CA GLY A 69 5.63 6.54 -3.49
C GLY A 69 5.96 7.00 -2.06
N LEU A 70 4.94 7.19 -1.21
CA LEU A 70 5.11 7.54 0.20
C LEU A 70 5.90 6.45 0.96
N ALA A 71 5.54 5.18 0.77
CA ALA A 71 6.24 4.05 1.39
C ALA A 71 7.72 3.98 0.96
N LEU A 72 8.02 4.21 -0.32
CA LEU A 72 9.39 4.31 -0.81
C LEU A 72 10.14 5.49 -0.18
N GLY A 73 9.50 6.66 -0.07
CA GLY A 73 10.08 7.83 0.60
C GLY A 73 10.46 7.51 2.05
N VAL A 74 9.57 6.88 2.82
CA VAL A 74 9.85 6.46 4.20
C VAL A 74 10.97 5.42 4.24
N PHE A 75 10.98 4.47 3.31
CA PHE A 75 12.02 3.46 3.23
C PHE A 75 13.41 4.07 3.04
N PHE A 76 13.54 5.10 2.20
CA PHE A 76 14.82 5.78 1.99
C PHE A 76 15.33 6.55 3.21
N VAL A 77 14.43 7.05 4.07
CA VAL A 77 14.79 7.78 5.29
C VAL A 77 14.91 6.86 6.52
N LEU A 78 14.64 5.56 6.36
CA LEU A 78 14.67 4.55 7.41
C LEU A 78 15.99 4.50 8.21
N PRO A 79 17.18 4.66 7.61
CA PRO A 79 18.44 4.69 8.34
C PRO A 79 18.68 5.95 9.18
N LEU A 80 17.90 7.02 8.98
CA LEU A 80 18.12 8.34 9.58
C LEU A 80 17.05 8.63 10.65
N HIS A 81 15.93 9.25 10.24
CA HIS A 81 14.85 9.67 11.13
C HIS A 81 13.47 9.39 10.51
N PRO A 82 13.03 8.12 10.42
CA PRO A 82 11.84 7.76 9.66
C PRO A 82 10.51 8.12 10.32
N ARG A 83 10.47 8.31 11.64
CA ARG A 83 9.21 8.55 12.38
C ARG A 83 8.36 9.69 11.80
N PRO A 84 8.88 10.92 11.63
CA PRO A 84 8.07 12.02 11.11
C PRO A 84 7.58 11.77 9.68
N PHE A 85 8.41 11.22 8.79
CA PHE A 85 8.03 10.84 7.42
C PHE A 85 6.94 9.75 7.41
N GLY A 86 7.05 8.77 8.30
CA GLY A 86 6.09 7.69 8.45
C GLY A 86 4.73 8.16 8.92
N ILE A 87 4.66 9.11 9.85
CA ILE A 87 3.38 9.68 10.33
C ILE A 87 2.65 10.39 9.20
N VAL A 88 3.34 11.27 8.47
CA VAL A 88 2.76 11.99 7.32
C VAL A 88 2.29 11.00 6.26
N SER A 89 3.14 10.04 5.90
CA SER A 89 2.82 9.01 4.90
C SER A 89 1.60 8.17 5.26
N LEU A 90 1.42 7.86 6.54
CA LEU A 90 0.26 7.11 7.02
C LEU A 90 -1.04 7.92 6.87
N ILE A 91 -1.02 9.20 7.26
CA ILE A 91 -2.17 10.11 7.14
C ILE A 91 -2.53 10.31 5.67
N GLU A 92 -1.55 10.56 4.82
CA GLU A 92 -1.78 10.81 3.40
C GLU A 92 -2.17 9.55 2.61
N SER A 93 -1.97 8.36 3.18
CA SER A 93 -2.43 7.08 2.61
C SER A 93 -3.91 6.77 2.91
N ILE A 94 -4.64 7.61 3.65
CA ILE A 94 -6.07 7.40 3.94
C ILE A 94 -6.92 7.17 2.66
N PRO A 95 -6.80 7.97 1.58
CA PRO A 95 -7.56 7.75 0.35
C PRO A 95 -7.31 6.39 -0.31
N PHE A 96 -6.10 5.83 -0.14
CA PHE A 96 -5.77 4.48 -0.59
C PHE A 96 -6.58 3.43 0.16
N PHE A 97 -6.62 3.49 1.49
CA PHE A 97 -7.41 2.53 2.28
C PHE A 97 -8.90 2.58 1.94
N ILE A 98 -9.44 3.78 1.70
CA ILE A 98 -10.84 3.93 1.30
C ILE A 98 -11.09 3.33 -0.09
N SER A 99 -10.24 3.65 -1.08
CA SER A 99 -10.33 3.06 -2.42
C SER A 99 -10.19 1.54 -2.39
N PHE A 100 -9.25 1.05 -1.59
CA PHE A 100 -8.99 -0.38 -1.41
C PHE A 100 -10.21 -1.09 -0.84
N PHE A 101 -10.83 -0.53 0.21
CA PHE A 101 -12.07 -1.05 0.78
C PHE A 101 -13.16 -1.17 -0.30
N PHE A 102 -13.43 -0.11 -1.06
CA PHE A 102 -14.48 -0.16 -2.08
C PHE A 102 -14.17 -1.10 -3.26
N ALA A 103 -12.90 -1.21 -3.65
CA ALA A 103 -12.47 -2.14 -4.70
C ALA A 103 -12.58 -3.61 -4.27
N THR A 104 -12.34 -3.87 -2.98
CA THR A 104 -12.33 -5.23 -2.43
C THR A 104 -13.61 -5.59 -1.67
N LYS A 105 -14.57 -4.67 -1.47
CA LYS A 105 -15.75 -4.88 -0.60
C LYS A 105 -16.52 -6.18 -0.88
N ASP A 106 -16.61 -6.57 -2.15
CA ASP A 106 -17.32 -7.79 -2.57
C ASP A 106 -16.50 -9.05 -2.24
N ILE A 107 -15.18 -8.93 -2.26
CA ILE A 107 -14.22 -9.95 -1.79
C ILE A 107 -14.34 -10.08 -0.26
N TRP A 108 -14.44 -8.96 0.47
CA TRP A 108 -14.62 -9.00 1.93
C TRP A 108 -15.93 -9.67 2.34
N ARG A 109 -17.01 -9.49 1.59
CA ARG A 109 -18.27 -10.22 1.81
C ARG A 109 -18.12 -11.73 1.58
N SER A 110 -17.16 -12.14 0.76
CA SER A 110 -16.81 -13.54 0.48
C SER A 110 -15.75 -14.11 1.45
N LEU A 111 -15.09 -13.31 2.29
CA LEU A 111 -13.99 -13.77 3.17
C LEU A 111 -14.43 -14.79 4.23
N PHE A 112 -15.73 -14.93 4.48
CA PHE A 112 -16.27 -15.98 5.34
C PHE A 112 -16.40 -17.35 4.66
N LYS A 113 -16.01 -17.49 3.38
CA LYS A 113 -15.96 -18.79 2.68
C LYS A 113 -14.52 -19.25 2.55
N LYS A 114 -14.25 -20.51 2.93
CA LYS A 114 -12.94 -21.19 2.79
C LYS A 114 -12.34 -21.08 1.38
N GLU A 115 -13.19 -20.91 0.37
CA GLU A 115 -12.84 -20.74 -1.05
C GLU A 115 -11.94 -19.52 -1.32
N ILE A 116 -11.96 -18.49 -0.47
CA ILE A 116 -11.15 -17.28 -0.67
C ILE A 116 -9.65 -17.51 -0.51
N LEU A 117 -9.25 -18.55 0.24
CA LEU A 117 -7.83 -18.88 0.41
C LEU A 117 -7.24 -19.46 -0.89
N TYR A 118 -8.09 -19.97 -1.78
CA TYR A 118 -7.72 -20.41 -3.14
C TYR A 118 -7.72 -19.26 -4.16
N LEU A 119 -8.04 -18.04 -3.74
CA LEU A 119 -8.17 -16.90 -4.64
C LEU A 119 -6.80 -16.45 -5.17
N ALA A 120 -6.76 -16.13 -6.46
CA ALA A 120 -5.53 -15.90 -7.20
C ALA A 120 -4.50 -17.02 -6.95
N ASP A 121 -4.86 -18.28 -7.17
CA ASP A 121 -3.93 -19.41 -7.09
C ASP A 121 -3.14 -19.52 -5.76
N GLY A 122 -3.82 -19.28 -4.63
CA GLY A 122 -3.21 -19.30 -3.30
C GLY A 122 -2.39 -18.05 -2.93
N TYR A 123 -2.18 -17.10 -3.84
CA TYR A 123 -1.47 -15.83 -3.55
C TYR A 123 -2.20 -15.00 -2.48
N PHE A 124 -3.52 -15.11 -2.38
CA PHE A 124 -4.25 -14.44 -1.30
C PHE A 124 -3.87 -14.98 0.09
N ALA A 125 -3.74 -16.31 0.23
CA ALA A 125 -3.30 -16.93 1.46
C ALA A 125 -1.85 -16.53 1.82
N PHE A 126 -0.97 -16.43 0.82
CA PHE A 126 0.38 -15.88 0.99
C PHE A 126 0.33 -14.46 1.57
N VAL A 127 -0.35 -13.54 0.88
CA VAL A 127 -0.40 -12.12 1.26
C VAL A 127 -1.02 -11.94 2.65
N LEU A 128 -2.11 -12.64 2.94
CA LEU A 128 -2.75 -12.61 4.26
C LEU A 128 -1.78 -13.05 5.37
N THR A 129 -1.01 -14.11 5.13
CA THR A 129 0.00 -14.62 6.07
C THR A 129 1.10 -13.58 6.30
N ILE A 130 1.64 -12.98 5.23
CA ILE A 130 2.66 -11.93 5.35
C ILE A 130 2.12 -10.71 6.11
N LEU A 131 0.87 -10.30 5.86
CA LEU A 131 0.24 -9.18 6.55
C LEU A 131 0.09 -9.45 8.06
N ILE A 132 -0.31 -10.66 8.46
CA ILE A 132 -0.37 -11.04 9.88
C ILE A 132 1.02 -10.97 10.52
N GLY A 133 2.05 -11.50 9.84
CA GLY A 133 3.44 -11.40 10.30
C GLY A 133 3.92 -9.95 10.43
N ALA A 134 3.58 -9.09 9.48
CA ALA A 134 3.92 -7.66 9.52
C ALA A 134 3.23 -6.94 10.69
N ILE A 135 1.95 -7.24 10.95
CA ILE A 135 1.19 -6.66 12.06
C ILE A 135 1.77 -7.11 13.41
N ILE A 136 2.08 -8.39 13.57
CA ILE A 136 2.68 -8.91 14.81
C ILE A 136 4.08 -8.32 15.01
N GLY A 137 4.87 -8.19 13.95
CA GLY A 137 6.22 -7.62 14.00
C GLY A 137 6.25 -6.20 14.53
N LYS A 138 5.18 -5.42 14.32
CA LYS A 138 5.06 -4.05 14.87
C LYS A 138 5.20 -3.99 16.41
N PHE A 139 4.87 -5.07 17.11
CA PHE A 139 4.91 -5.13 18.57
C PHE A 139 6.25 -5.65 19.13
N LEU A 140 7.13 -6.14 18.26
CA LEU A 140 8.43 -6.67 18.64
C LEU A 140 9.50 -5.58 18.46
N HIS A 141 10.37 -5.46 19.47
CA HIS A 141 11.39 -4.41 19.52
C HIS A 141 12.80 -4.98 19.28
N ASN A 142 12.93 -6.31 19.30
CA ASN A 142 14.19 -7.01 19.17
C ASN A 142 14.41 -7.48 17.72
N PHE A 143 15.57 -7.14 17.17
CA PHE A 143 15.96 -7.49 15.81
C PHE A 143 15.92 -9.01 15.55
N TYR A 144 16.35 -9.83 16.52
CA TYR A 144 16.35 -11.28 16.36
C TYR A 144 14.94 -11.87 16.32
N GLU A 145 14.02 -11.31 17.10
CA GLU A 145 12.61 -11.72 17.10
C GLU A 145 11.93 -11.36 15.77
N LEU A 146 12.24 -10.17 15.23
CA LEU A 146 11.75 -9.73 13.92
C LEU A 146 12.24 -10.63 12.78
N ILE A 147 13.52 -11.02 12.78
CA ILE A 147 14.06 -11.94 11.77
C ILE A 147 13.32 -13.28 11.80
N ILE A 148 13.19 -13.88 12.99
CA ILE A 148 12.53 -15.18 13.15
C ILE A 148 11.06 -15.07 12.73
N LEU A 149 10.37 -14.01 13.15
CA LEU A 149 8.98 -13.78 12.81
C LEU A 149 8.81 -13.63 11.29
N TYR A 150 9.55 -12.73 10.64
CA TYR A 150 9.39 -12.49 9.21
C TYR A 150 9.78 -13.70 8.38
N THR A 151 10.88 -14.40 8.70
CA THR A 151 11.26 -15.62 7.99
C THR A 151 10.25 -16.75 8.20
N GLY A 152 9.73 -16.93 9.41
CA GLY A 152 8.69 -17.91 9.72
C GLY A 152 7.37 -17.64 8.98
N PHE A 153 6.89 -16.40 8.99
CA PHE A 153 5.66 -16.02 8.29
C PHE A 153 5.82 -16.05 6.77
N LEU A 154 7.02 -15.77 6.25
CA LEU A 154 7.32 -15.88 4.83
C LEU A 154 7.33 -17.35 4.38
N THR A 155 7.92 -18.23 5.19
CA THR A 155 7.89 -19.69 4.98
C THR A 155 6.46 -20.23 5.04
N MET A 156 5.70 -19.88 6.07
CA MET A 156 4.29 -20.27 6.22
C MET A 156 3.43 -19.73 5.07
N GLY A 157 3.69 -18.51 4.63
CA GLY A 157 3.03 -17.90 3.47
C GLY A 157 3.23 -18.75 2.23
N PHE A 158 4.46 -19.18 1.93
CA PHE A 158 4.73 -20.07 0.79
C PHE A 158 4.08 -21.44 0.93
N ILE A 159 4.10 -22.04 2.13
CA ILE A 159 3.44 -23.33 2.37
C ILE A 159 1.93 -23.22 2.13
N LEU A 160 1.29 -22.18 2.67
CA LEU A 160 -0.14 -21.92 2.49
C LEU A 160 -0.47 -21.62 1.02
N MET A 161 0.36 -20.84 0.34
CA MET A 161 0.23 -20.61 -1.10
C MET A 161 0.20 -21.92 -1.87
N MET A 162 1.18 -22.81 -1.63
CA MET A 162 1.27 -24.09 -2.31
C MET A 162 0.11 -25.03 -1.97
N TYR A 163 -0.36 -25.01 -0.72
CA TYR A 163 -1.52 -25.80 -0.28
C TYR A 163 -2.83 -25.37 -0.96
N PHE A 164 -3.02 -24.06 -1.16
CA PHE A 164 -4.22 -23.49 -1.77
C PHE A 164 -4.10 -23.26 -3.29
N ARG A 165 -2.96 -23.63 -3.87
CA ARG A 165 -2.73 -23.60 -5.32
C ARG A 165 -3.61 -24.63 -6.03
N LYS A 166 -4.18 -24.30 -7.19
CA LYS A 166 -5.00 -25.22 -8.00
C LYS A 166 -4.40 -25.47 -9.36
#